data_AF-A0A655CXC7-F1
#
_entry.id   AF-A0A655CXC7-F1
#
_cell.length_a   1.000
_cell.length_b   1.000
_cell.length_c   1.000
_cell.angle_alpha   90.00
_cell.angle_beta   90.00
_cell.angle_gamma   90.00
#
_symmetry.space_group_name_H-M   'P 1'
#
loop_
_entity.id
_entity.type
_entity.pdbx_description
1 polymer ?
#
loop_
_entity_poly.entity_id
_entity_poly.type
_entity_poly.pdbx_seq_one_letter_code
_entity_poly.pdbx_strand_id
1 'polypeptide(L)'
;MGVATWAARAKFTASEHEAGNASFILGLCFISEGAIPFAARDPMRVIPSTMVGGAIAGGLSMYFGCTLMAPHGGLFVLAIPHAVEHVMQYLLSIALGTIVCGLMYALLKPSAVAQTV
;
A
#
# COMPACT_ATOMS: atom_id res chain seq x y z
N MET A 1 -1.86 3.56 0.42
CA MET A 1 -2.25 4.94 0.04
C MET A 1 -1.58 5.99 0.93
N GLY A 2 -1.48 5.79 2.26
CA GLY A 2 -0.74 6.70 3.15
C GLY A 2 0.68 7.09 2.68
N VAL A 3 1.45 6.16 2.12
CA VAL A 3 2.78 6.48 1.54
C VAL A 3 2.69 7.54 0.44
N ALA A 4 1.67 7.48 -0.43
CA ALA A 4 1.50 8.46 -1.49
C ALA A 4 1.18 9.86 -0.94
N THR A 5 0.32 9.94 0.07
CA THR A 5 -0.08 11.20 0.71
C THR A 5 1.09 11.84 1.46
N TRP A 6 1.98 11.05 2.05
CA TRP A 6 3.20 11.55 2.67
C TRP A 6 4.25 11.97 1.64
N ALA A 7 4.45 11.18 0.59
CA ALA A 7 5.47 11.42 -0.44
C ALA A 7 5.19 12.67 -1.29
N ALA A 8 3.93 12.97 -1.60
CA ALA A 8 3.54 14.13 -2.42
C ALA A 8 2.54 15.02 -1.69
N ARG A 9 2.88 15.46 -0.48
CA ARG A 9 1.96 16.17 0.45
C ARG A 9 1.16 17.30 -0.18
N ALA A 10 1.78 18.09 -1.07
CA ALA A 10 1.16 19.22 -1.76
C ALA A 10 0.09 18.84 -2.79
N LYS A 11 0.01 17.57 -3.21
CA LYS A 11 -0.95 17.06 -4.21
C LYS A 11 -2.23 16.50 -3.59
N PHE A 12 -2.34 16.49 -2.27
CA PHE A 12 -3.47 15.88 -1.55
C PHE A 12 -4.16 16.88 -0.63
N THR A 13 -5.48 16.80 -0.56
CA THR A 13 -6.31 17.62 0.34
C THR A 13 -6.14 17.18 1.81
N ALA A 14 -6.57 18.02 2.75
CA ALA A 14 -6.56 17.67 4.17
C ALA A 14 -7.34 16.37 4.47
N SER A 15 -8.49 16.18 3.81
CA SER A 15 -9.28 14.96 3.96
C SER A 15 -8.60 13.73 3.34
N GLU A 16 -7.87 13.89 2.24
CA GLU A 16 -7.06 12.81 1.67
C GLU A 16 -5.86 12.45 2.56
N HIS A 17 -5.28 13.40 3.29
CA HIS A 17 -4.22 13.11 4.27
C HIS A 17 -4.74 12.28 5.44
N GLU A 18 -5.90 12.64 5.98
CA GLU A 18 -6.54 11.90 7.07
C GLU A 18 -6.93 10.49 6.62
N ALA A 19 -7.58 10.38 5.45
CA ALA A 19 -7.89 9.09 4.84
C ALA A 19 -6.61 8.29 4.52
N GLY A 20 -5.52 8.96 4.16
CA GLY A 20 -4.21 8.37 3.90
C GLY A 20 -3.64 7.72 5.16
N ASN A 21 -3.67 8.42 6.29
CA ASN A 21 -3.25 7.90 7.59
C ASN A 21 -4.12 6.71 8.03
N ALA A 22 -5.44 6.84 7.91
CA ALA A 22 -6.36 5.73 8.22
C ALA A 22 -6.08 4.50 7.33
N SER A 23 -5.89 4.71 6.02
CA SER A 23 -5.57 3.64 5.07
C SER A 23 -4.26 2.91 5.39
N PHE A 24 -3.29 3.62 5.97
CA PHE A 24 -2.01 3.03 6.36
C PHE A 24 -2.19 2.09 7.54
N ILE A 25 -2.89 2.54 8.59
CA ILE A 25 -3.18 1.72 9.77
C ILE A 25 -4.01 0.50 9.37
N LEU A 26 -5.06 0.69 8.57
CA LEU A 26 -5.88 -0.41 8.04
C LEU A 26 -5.02 -1.41 7.23
N GLY A 27 -4.09 -0.91 6.40
CA GLY A 27 -3.16 -1.74 5.65
C GLY A 27 -2.24 -2.60 6.54
N LEU A 28 -1.79 -2.08 7.67
CA LEU A 28 -1.03 -2.88 8.66
C LEU A 28 -1.88 -4.02 9.23
N CYS A 29 -3.19 -3.82 9.35
CA CYS A 29 -4.16 -4.85 9.73
C CYS A 29 -4.56 -5.77 8.57
N PHE A 30 -3.98 -5.62 7.36
CA PHE A 30 -4.38 -6.30 6.12
C PHE A 30 -5.83 -5.99 5.68
N ILE A 31 -6.34 -4.83 6.07
CA ILE A 31 -7.63 -4.31 5.63
C ILE A 31 -7.39 -3.39 4.42
N SER A 32 -7.84 -3.84 3.25
CA SER A 32 -7.59 -3.19 1.96
C SER A 32 -8.58 -2.06 1.63
N GLU A 33 -9.70 -2.03 2.36
CA GLU A 33 -10.84 -1.15 2.19
C GLU A 33 -10.46 0.33 2.38
N GLY A 34 -9.40 0.60 3.15
CA GLY A 34 -8.83 1.94 3.29
C GLY A 34 -8.37 2.57 1.97
N ALA A 35 -8.15 1.78 0.91
CA ALA A 35 -7.83 2.29 -0.43
C ALA A 35 -9.07 2.62 -1.27
N ILE A 36 -10.26 2.11 -0.94
CA ILE A 36 -11.50 2.32 -1.72
C ILE A 36 -11.82 3.82 -1.90
N PRO A 37 -11.73 4.69 -0.87
CA PRO A 37 -12.01 6.11 -1.04
C PRO A 37 -11.06 6.82 -2.02
N PHE A 38 -9.83 6.31 -2.19
CA PHE A 38 -8.87 6.80 -3.17
C PHE A 38 -9.21 6.28 -4.57
N ALA A 39 -9.50 4.99 -4.70
CA ALA A 39 -9.88 4.38 -5.97
C ALA A 39 -11.20 4.94 -6.52
N ALA A 40 -12.16 5.28 -5.65
CA ALA A 40 -13.42 5.92 -6.06
C ALA A 40 -13.21 7.33 -6.63
N ARG A 41 -12.17 8.05 -6.18
CA ARG A 41 -11.83 9.40 -6.65
C ARG A 41 -10.89 9.41 -7.86
N ASP A 42 -9.93 8.49 -7.90
CA ASP A 42 -8.90 8.41 -8.94
C ASP A 42 -8.64 6.95 -9.38
N PRO A 43 -9.65 6.28 -9.98
CA PRO A 43 -9.58 4.84 -10.28
C PRO A 43 -8.47 4.53 -11.28
N MET A 44 -8.29 5.38 -12.30
CA MET A 44 -7.34 5.18 -13.40
C MET A 44 -5.88 5.20 -12.95
N ARG A 45 -5.57 5.79 -11.79
CA ARG A 45 -4.20 5.84 -11.25
C ARG A 45 -4.03 4.94 -10.05
N VAL A 46 -5.03 4.86 -9.17
CA VAL A 46 -4.96 4.03 -7.96
C VAL A 46 -4.94 2.55 -8.30
N ILE A 47 -5.83 2.08 -9.19
CA ILE A 47 -5.95 0.65 -9.51
C ILE A 47 -4.65 0.11 -10.13
N PRO A 48 -4.06 0.75 -11.17
CA PRO A 48 -2.78 0.27 -11.70
C PRO A 48 -1.65 0.33 -10.67
N SER A 49 -1.62 1.35 -9.82
CA SER A 49 -0.57 1.49 -8.79
C SER A 49 -0.65 0.38 -7.74
N THR A 50 -1.86 0.02 -7.30
CA THR A 50 -2.06 -1.09 -6.37
C THR A 50 -1.79 -2.45 -7.01
N MET A 51 -2.14 -2.63 -8.28
CA MET A 51 -1.79 -3.85 -9.03
C MET A 51 -0.28 -4.05 -9.11
N VAL A 52 0.49 -3.02 -9.48
CA VAL A 52 1.95 -3.10 -9.57
C VAL A 52 2.57 -3.37 -8.19
N GLY A 53 2.14 -2.65 -7.15
CA GLY A 53 2.65 -2.89 -5.80
C GLY A 53 2.32 -4.29 -5.27
N GLY A 54 1.10 -4.77 -5.50
CA GLY A 54 0.67 -6.12 -5.13
C GLY A 54 1.45 -7.21 -5.87
N ALA A 55 1.68 -7.02 -7.18
CA ALA A 55 2.50 -7.92 -7.98
C ALA A 55 3.95 -7.99 -7.49
N ILE A 56 4.54 -6.87 -7.08
CA ILE A 56 5.90 -6.83 -6.52
C ILE A 56 5.94 -7.53 -5.16
N ALA A 57 5.01 -7.24 -4.26
CA ALA A 57 4.96 -7.88 -2.95
C ALA A 57 4.78 -9.41 -3.08
N GLY A 58 3.82 -9.85 -3.90
CA GLY A 58 3.57 -11.27 -4.14
C GLY A 58 4.71 -11.97 -4.89
N GLY A 59 5.29 -11.32 -5.90
CA GLY A 59 6.42 -11.87 -6.66
C GLY A 59 7.67 -12.04 -5.80
N LEU A 60 7.99 -11.06 -4.95
CA LEU A 60 9.12 -11.15 -4.01
C LEU A 60 8.86 -12.19 -2.93
N SER A 61 7.63 -12.28 -2.39
CA SER A 61 7.32 -13.30 -1.38
C SER A 61 7.43 -14.71 -1.95
N MET A 62 7.01 -14.93 -3.20
CA MET A 62 7.19 -16.20 -3.91
C MET A 62 8.67 -16.49 -4.19
N TYR A 63 9.43 -15.50 -4.63
CA TYR A 63 10.86 -15.63 -4.89
C TYR A 63 11.65 -16.04 -3.64
N PHE A 64 11.32 -15.46 -2.49
CA PHE A 64 11.96 -15.80 -1.22
C PHE A 64 11.38 -17.07 -0.55
N GLY A 65 10.36 -17.70 -1.13
CA GLY A 65 9.70 -18.88 -0.56
C GLY A 65 8.95 -18.61 0.73
N CYS A 66 8.44 -17.38 0.94
CA CYS A 66 7.70 -17.04 2.14
C CYS A 66 6.36 -17.80 2.17
N THR A 67 6.07 -18.48 3.27
CA THR A 67 4.79 -19.15 3.51
C THR A 67 4.05 -18.48 4.66
N LEU A 68 2.71 -18.45 4.58
CA LEU A 68 1.83 -17.85 5.58
C LEU A 68 0.69 -18.84 5.87
N MET A 69 0.64 -19.39 7.08
CA MET A 69 -0.35 -20.41 7.45
C MET A 69 -1.67 -19.81 7.95
N ALA A 70 -1.68 -18.53 8.34
CA ALA A 70 -2.88 -17.85 8.81
C ALA A 70 -3.72 -17.30 7.63
N PRO A 71 -5.06 -17.38 7.67
CA PRO A 71 -5.92 -16.92 6.58
C PRO A 71 -5.90 -15.39 6.40
N HIS A 72 -5.77 -14.63 7.49
CA HIS A 72 -5.38 -13.21 7.52
C HIS A 72 -5.30 -12.74 8.98
N GLY A 73 -4.42 -11.79 9.29
CA GLY A 73 -4.33 -11.18 10.61
C GLY A 73 -3.39 -9.98 10.65
N GLY A 74 -3.16 -9.34 9.50
CA GLY A 74 -2.24 -8.22 9.40
C GLY A 74 -0.78 -8.57 9.72
N LEU A 75 -0.02 -7.52 10.04
CA LEU A 75 1.33 -7.64 10.58
C LEU A 75 1.37 -8.39 11.93
N PHE A 76 0.23 -8.53 12.61
CA PHE A 76 0.14 -9.20 13.91
C PHE A 76 0.43 -10.70 13.82
N VAL A 77 0.21 -11.32 12.66
CA VAL A 77 0.56 -12.74 12.42
C VAL A 77 2.06 -12.99 12.54
N LEU A 78 2.90 -11.99 12.28
CA LEU A 78 4.36 -12.12 12.38
C LEU A 78 4.85 -12.36 13.80
N ALA A 79 4.04 -12.03 14.81
CA ALA A 79 4.35 -12.30 16.22
C ALA A 79 4.00 -13.74 16.65
N ILE A 80 3.29 -14.50 15.80
CA ILE A 80 2.91 -15.88 16.08
C ILE A 80 4.06 -16.81 15.64
N PRO A 81 4.64 -17.62 16.54
CA PRO A 81 5.72 -18.54 16.19
C PRO A 81 5.28 -19.51 15.08
N HIS A 82 6.13 -19.71 14.08
CA HIS A 82 5.93 -20.62 12.94
C HIS A 82 4.72 -20.32 12.04
N ALA A 83 4.02 -19.20 12.23
CA ALA A 83 2.92 -18.80 11.35
C ALA A 83 3.41 -18.28 9.99
N VAL A 84 4.62 -17.71 9.96
CA VAL A 84 5.24 -17.12 8.76
C VAL A 84 6.68 -17.59 8.64
N GLU A 85 7.02 -18.23 7.52
CA GLU A 85 8.40 -18.54 7.18
C GLU A 85 9.06 -17.32 6.51
N HIS A 86 10.36 -17.13 6.73
CA HIS A 86 11.11 -16.01 6.14
C HIS A 86 10.52 -14.63 6.47
N VAL A 87 10.17 -14.42 7.75
CA VAL A 87 9.53 -13.19 8.27
C VAL A 87 10.18 -11.90 7.76
N MET A 88 11.51 -11.83 7.78
CA MET A 88 12.24 -10.63 7.35
C MET A 88 12.09 -10.39 5.84
N GLN A 89 12.18 -11.44 5.02
CA GLN A 89 11.95 -11.36 3.58
C GLN A 89 10.50 -11.01 3.25
N TYR A 90 9.54 -11.53 4.01
CA TYR A 90 8.12 -11.22 3.86
C TYR A 90 7.83 -9.75 4.18
N LEU A 91 8.36 -9.23 5.28
CA LEU A 91 8.29 -7.81 5.63
C LEU A 91 8.92 -6.92 4.56
N LEU A 92 10.10 -7.30 4.05
CA LEU A 92 10.76 -6.59 2.96
C LEU A 92 9.89 -6.56 1.70
N SER A 93 9.25 -7.68 1.35
CA SER A 93 8.38 -7.80 0.18
C SER A 93 7.16 -6.87 0.28
N ILE A 94 6.49 -6.85 1.44
CA ILE A 94 5.37 -5.94 1.72
C ILE A 94 5.82 -4.48 1.67
N ALA A 95 6.96 -4.16 2.28
CA ALA A 95 7.49 -2.81 2.32
C ALA A 95 7.82 -2.30 0.90
N LEU A 96 8.50 -3.10 0.08
CA LEU A 96 8.85 -2.74 -1.29
C LEU A 96 7.60 -2.57 -2.16
N GLY A 97 6.64 -3.50 -2.11
CA GLY A 97 5.37 -3.35 -2.84
C GLY A 97 4.58 -2.11 -2.40
N THR A 98 4.55 -1.81 -1.10
CA THR A 98 3.88 -0.63 -0.54
C THR A 98 4.55 0.66 -0.99
N ILE A 99 5.88 0.72 -0.97
CA ILE A 99 6.66 1.88 -1.42
C ILE A 99 6.43 2.12 -2.90
N VAL A 100 6.54 1.08 -3.74
CA VAL A 100 6.34 1.23 -5.19
C VAL A 100 4.92 1.67 -5.51
N CYS A 101 3.89 1.08 -4.90
CA CYS A 101 2.51 1.51 -5.06
C CYS A 101 2.32 2.99 -4.66
N GLY A 102 2.82 3.38 -3.48
CA GLY A 102 2.69 4.74 -2.98
C GLY A 102 3.41 5.78 -3.84
N LEU A 103 4.64 5.49 -4.25
CA LEU A 103 5.44 6.37 -5.10
C LEU A 103 4.86 6.47 -6.51
N MET A 104 4.44 5.35 -7.10
CA MET A 104 3.81 5.32 -8.42
C MET A 104 2.55 6.19 -8.42
N TYR A 105 1.67 6.05 -7.43
CA TYR A 105 0.49 6.89 -7.33
C TYR A 105 0.85 8.38 -7.08
N ALA A 106 1.80 8.67 -6.20
CA ALA A 106 2.26 10.04 -5.92
C ALA A 106 2.86 10.73 -7.15
N LEU A 107 3.56 9.98 -8.02
CA LEU A 107 4.12 10.48 -9.27
C LEU A 107 3.02 10.71 -10.32
N LEU A 108 2.11 9.75 -10.50
CA LEU A 108 1.02 9.81 -11.48
C LEU A 108 -0.04 10.86 -11.14
N LYS A 109 -0.29 11.11 -9.84
CA LYS A 109 -1.27 12.12 -9.42
C LYS A 109 -0.78 13.51 -9.84
N PRO A 110 -1.58 14.30 -10.59
CA PRO A 110 -1.21 15.65 -10.96
C PRO A 110 -1.19 16.58 -9.75
N SER A 111 -0.36 17.62 -9.81
CA SER A 111 -0.35 18.67 -8.77
C SER A 111 -1.67 19.45 -8.79
N ALA A 112 -2.20 19.80 -7.62
CA ALA A 112 -3.42 20.61 -7.50
C ALA A 112 -3.32 21.98 -8.20
N VAL A 113 -2.09 22.50 -8.39
CA VAL A 113 -1.80 23.74 -9.14
C VAL A 113 -2.02 23.59 -10.66
N ALA A 114 -2.03 22.36 -11.19
CA ALA A 114 -2.11 22.11 -12.63
C ALA A 114 -3.55 21.92 -13.17
N GLN A 115 -4.59 21.98 -12.33
CA GLN A 115 -5.99 21.79 -12.76
C GLN A 115 -6.71 23.08 -13.18
N THR A 116 -6.00 24.17 -13.45
CA THR A 116 -6.55 25.43 -14.00
C THR A 116 -6.17 25.65 -15.47
N VAL A 117 -6.51 24.70 -16.35
CA VAL A 117 -6.54 24.95 -17.81
C VAL A 117 -7.77 24.29 -18.41
#